data_AF-A0AAD1UST0-F1
#
_entry.id   AF-A0AAD1UST0-F1
#
_cell.length_a   1.000
_cell.length_b   1.000
_cell.length_c   1.000
_cell.angle_alpha   90.00
_cell.angle_beta   90.00
_cell.angle_gamma   90.00
#
_symmetry.space_group_name_H-M   'P 1'
#
loop_
_entity.id
_entity.type
_entity.pdbx_description
1 polymer ?
#
loop_
_entity_poly.entity_id
_entity_poly.type
_entity_poly.pdbx_seq_one_letter_code
_entity_poly.pdbx_strand_id
1 'polypeptide(L)'
;MSRKRTYKNFEESKYGSKNTTTSTKETQKKKSQAMLQRFFKSNVEEVKFKDDFEQEDIKIWAWNINGIRAFLTKGVLKTFLEQHTPDILCLYETKIDQDTLLKMNIKKYFPKEYYQVWNCCKPPRKGYSGTAVFVKGVKPLRISKDFGTHNKEGRCITLEFEKFYLVSTYVPNSGQGLKRLSYRVEEWDADLTKHLKRLEEKGKPVIWCGDLNVAHEEIDIHDPIGNKSNPGFSDEERKSFSNILEQGFVDTFRHLNPTEKKYTYWSVRKNLRSTNDGWRIDYFVTSKSMIDQVIQSEIHDEILGSDHCPISMDLKLEPERKSFNSDENQDEDSHPVSSLILKFDESKFEDNSDK
;
A
#
# COMPACT_ATOMS: atom_id res chain seq x y z
N MET A 1 81.50 20.45 -5.04
CA MET A 1 80.78 19.26 -4.52
C MET A 1 79.33 19.30 -5.01
N SER A 2 79.09 18.84 -6.24
CA SER A 2 77.76 18.69 -6.81
C SER A 2 77.77 17.37 -7.57
N ARG A 3 76.95 16.40 -7.15
CA ARG A 3 76.83 15.10 -7.81
C ARG A 3 75.36 14.90 -8.20
N LYS A 4 75.11 15.13 -9.48
CA LYS A 4 73.98 14.56 -10.24
C LYS A 4 74.01 13.03 -10.04
N ARG A 5 72.86 12.43 -9.70
CA ARG A 5 72.63 11.00 -9.85
C ARG A 5 71.48 10.78 -10.82
N THR A 6 71.83 10.07 -11.87
CA THR A 6 71.06 9.54 -12.97
C THR A 6 70.07 8.47 -12.50
N TYR A 7 68.87 8.50 -13.08
CA TYR A 7 67.89 7.43 -13.01
C TYR A 7 68.36 6.25 -13.88
N LYS A 8 68.31 5.03 -13.33
CA LYS A 8 68.42 3.78 -14.10
C LYS A 8 67.35 2.80 -13.60
N ASN A 9 66.72 2.18 -14.58
CA ASN A 9 65.57 1.29 -14.54
C ASN A 9 65.75 0.08 -13.64
N PHE A 10 64.65 -0.32 -13.00
CA PHE A 10 64.35 -1.72 -12.65
C PHE A 10 62.93 -2.01 -13.16
N GLU A 11 62.83 -2.75 -14.26
CA GLU A 11 61.64 -3.55 -14.55
C GLU A 11 61.70 -4.80 -13.69
N GLU A 12 60.60 -5.13 -13.01
CA GLU A 12 60.03 -6.50 -13.06
C GLU A 12 58.67 -6.57 -12.33
N SER A 13 57.68 -7.04 -13.08
CA SER A 13 56.50 -7.80 -12.64
C SER A 13 55.51 -7.18 -11.63
N LYS A 14 54.28 -6.92 -12.10
CA LYS A 14 53.02 -7.28 -11.38
C LYS A 14 51.80 -7.03 -12.28
N TYR A 15 51.62 -7.93 -13.25
CA TYR A 15 50.26 -8.28 -13.68
C TYR A 15 49.67 -9.18 -12.59
N GLY A 16 48.68 -8.69 -11.85
CA GLY A 16 47.99 -9.50 -10.85
C GLY A 16 46.96 -8.74 -10.02
N SER A 17 45.70 -9.17 -10.17
CA SER A 17 44.58 -8.95 -9.23
C SER A 17 43.80 -7.62 -9.32
N LYS A 18 42.92 -7.51 -10.33
CA LYS A 18 41.70 -6.68 -10.25
C LYS A 18 40.37 -7.47 -10.43
N ASN A 19 40.42 -8.80 -10.56
CA ASN A 19 39.22 -9.62 -10.85
C ASN A 19 38.67 -10.44 -9.67
N THR A 20 39.29 -10.41 -8.49
CA THR A 20 38.92 -11.27 -7.34
C THR A 20 37.90 -10.63 -6.39
N THR A 21 37.85 -9.30 -6.29
CA THR A 21 36.94 -8.57 -5.38
C THR A 21 35.51 -8.45 -5.91
N THR A 22 35.31 -8.43 -7.23
CA THR A 22 33.99 -8.38 -7.86
C THR A 22 33.30 -9.74 -7.80
N SER A 23 34.04 -10.82 -8.10
CA SER A 23 33.57 -12.21 -8.03
C SER A 23 33.15 -12.63 -6.62
N THR A 24 33.91 -12.23 -5.58
CA THR A 24 33.60 -12.57 -4.18
C THR A 24 32.36 -11.84 -3.64
N LYS A 25 32.16 -10.56 -3.97
CA LYS A 25 30.94 -9.81 -3.61
C LYS A 25 29.70 -10.34 -4.31
N GLU A 26 29.82 -10.71 -5.58
CA GLU A 26 28.71 -11.27 -6.35
C GLU A 26 28.34 -12.68 -5.87
N THR A 27 29.34 -13.49 -5.48
CA THR A 27 29.15 -14.81 -4.86
C THR A 27 28.49 -14.69 -3.48
N GLN A 28 28.88 -13.71 -2.66
CA GLN A 28 28.22 -13.43 -1.36
C GLN A 28 26.77 -12.98 -1.54
N LYS A 29 26.48 -12.14 -2.54
CA LYS A 29 25.12 -11.69 -2.88
C LYS A 29 24.22 -12.86 -3.34
N LYS A 30 24.75 -13.75 -4.20
CA LYS A 30 24.02 -14.96 -4.63
C LYS A 30 23.77 -15.94 -3.46
N LYS A 31 24.76 -16.11 -2.57
CA LYS A 31 24.61 -16.92 -1.35
C LYS A 31 23.56 -16.36 -0.39
N SER A 32 23.51 -15.04 -0.18
CA SER A 32 22.50 -14.43 0.70
C SER A 32 21.08 -14.49 0.11
N GLN A 33 20.94 -14.35 -1.22
CA GLN A 33 19.66 -14.55 -1.91
C GLN A 33 19.19 -16.02 -1.85
N ALA A 34 20.08 -16.99 -2.07
CA ALA A 34 19.76 -18.41 -1.94
C ALA A 34 19.41 -18.78 -0.49
N MET A 35 20.10 -18.20 0.49
CA MET A 35 19.78 -18.37 1.92
C MET A 35 18.43 -17.77 2.28
N LEU A 36 18.07 -16.59 1.77
CA LEU A 36 16.72 -16.03 1.90
C LEU A 36 15.67 -16.95 1.28
N GLN A 37 15.90 -17.37 0.03
CA GLN A 37 14.98 -18.27 -0.65
C GLN A 37 14.79 -19.55 0.16
N ARG A 38 15.86 -20.12 0.74
CA ARG A 38 15.79 -21.31 1.59
C ARG A 38 15.12 -21.04 2.94
N PHE A 39 15.38 -19.88 3.56
CA PHE A 39 14.75 -19.47 4.82
C PHE A 39 13.23 -19.34 4.65
N PHE A 40 12.78 -18.73 3.56
CA PHE A 40 11.35 -18.62 3.25
C PHE A 40 10.76 -19.91 2.65
N LYS A 41 11.53 -20.71 1.87
CA LYS A 41 11.09 -22.03 1.38
C LYS A 41 10.87 -23.04 2.50
N SER A 42 11.67 -23.00 3.56
CA SER A 42 11.59 -24.00 4.64
C SER A 42 10.21 -24.11 5.31
N ASN A 43 9.36 -23.11 5.20
CA ASN A 43 7.97 -23.18 5.66
C ASN A 43 6.98 -23.58 4.54
N VAL A 44 7.30 -23.34 3.26
CA VAL A 44 6.48 -23.78 2.12
C VAL A 44 6.50 -25.31 1.99
N GLU A 45 7.51 -25.97 2.53
CA GLU A 45 7.61 -27.44 2.50
C GLU A 45 6.80 -28.13 3.62
N GLU A 46 6.49 -27.44 4.74
CA GLU A 46 5.66 -27.98 5.83
C GLU A 46 4.17 -27.62 5.68
N VAL A 47 3.85 -26.51 5.01
CA VAL A 47 2.47 -26.00 4.85
C VAL A 47 2.10 -25.98 3.39
N LYS A 48 1.02 -26.69 3.03
CA LYS A 48 0.45 -26.67 1.68
C LYS A 48 -0.38 -25.39 1.50
N PHE A 49 0.27 -24.33 1.00
CA PHE A 49 -0.42 -23.11 0.59
C PHE A 49 -1.30 -23.38 -0.64
N LYS A 50 -2.46 -22.73 -0.65
CA LYS A 50 -3.37 -22.71 -1.81
C LYS A 50 -2.88 -21.68 -2.84
N ASP A 51 -3.28 -21.87 -4.09
CA ASP A 51 -2.94 -20.97 -5.18
C ASP A 51 -3.85 -19.73 -5.22
N ASP A 52 -5.02 -19.79 -4.57
CA ASP A 52 -5.93 -18.64 -4.40
C ASP A 52 -6.75 -18.73 -3.11
N PHE A 53 -7.46 -17.64 -2.77
CA PHE A 53 -8.44 -17.61 -1.69
C PHE A 53 -9.69 -18.41 -2.09
N GLU A 54 -10.15 -19.29 -1.20
CA GLU A 54 -11.41 -20.03 -1.41
C GLU A 54 -12.62 -19.29 -0.84
N GLN A 55 -12.40 -18.46 0.18
CA GLN A 55 -13.43 -17.64 0.76
C GLN A 55 -13.69 -16.39 -0.09
N GLU A 56 -14.95 -15.97 -0.15
CA GLU A 56 -15.37 -14.77 -0.88
C GLU A 56 -15.03 -13.49 -0.10
N ASP A 57 -15.07 -13.57 1.24
CA ASP A 57 -14.78 -12.44 2.13
C ASP A 57 -13.30 -12.43 2.50
N ILE A 58 -12.62 -11.33 2.19
CA ILE A 58 -11.18 -11.14 2.43
C ILE A 58 -10.96 -9.94 3.34
N LYS A 59 -10.23 -10.17 4.45
CA LYS A 59 -9.85 -9.12 5.41
C LYS A 59 -8.41 -8.69 5.22
N ILE A 60 -8.22 -7.46 4.78
CA ILE A 60 -6.91 -6.86 4.55
C ILE A 60 -6.63 -5.82 5.62
N TRP A 61 -5.49 -5.94 6.27
CA TRP A 61 -5.03 -5.01 7.30
C TRP A 61 -3.69 -4.40 6.90
N ALA A 62 -3.51 -3.12 7.18
CA ALA A 62 -2.29 -2.39 6.87
C ALA A 62 -1.86 -1.55 8.08
N TRP A 63 -0.58 -1.58 8.44
CA TRP A 63 -0.08 -0.89 9.64
C TRP A 63 1.38 -0.45 9.49
N ASN A 64 1.65 0.85 9.59
CA ASN A 64 3.00 1.34 9.83
C ASN A 64 3.38 1.09 11.29
N ILE A 65 4.31 0.16 11.52
CA ILE A 65 4.64 -0.32 12.87
C ILE A 65 5.88 0.35 13.48
N ASN A 66 6.52 1.27 12.74
CA ASN A 66 7.68 2.02 13.20
C ASN A 66 8.78 1.15 13.87
N GLY A 67 9.02 -0.03 13.30
CA GLY A 67 10.09 -0.95 13.68
C GLY A 67 9.61 -2.28 14.24
N ILE A 68 9.87 -3.34 13.49
CA ILE A 68 9.42 -4.71 13.81
C ILE A 68 9.96 -5.23 15.15
N ARG A 69 11.16 -4.82 15.55
CA ARG A 69 11.77 -5.33 16.79
C ARG A 69 10.97 -4.92 18.03
N ALA A 70 10.62 -3.64 18.13
CA ALA A 70 9.81 -3.14 19.24
C ALA A 70 8.40 -3.73 19.19
N PHE A 71 7.82 -3.83 17.99
CA PHE A 71 6.51 -4.42 17.75
C PHE A 71 6.42 -5.88 18.24
N LEU A 72 7.47 -6.67 18.02
CA LEU A 72 7.58 -8.05 18.49
C LEU A 72 7.86 -8.14 20.00
N THR A 73 8.86 -7.42 20.50
CA THR A 73 9.28 -7.50 21.91
C THR A 73 8.18 -7.06 22.87
N LYS A 74 7.35 -6.08 22.47
CA LYS A 74 6.20 -5.61 23.26
C LYS A 74 4.97 -6.54 23.15
N GLY A 75 5.03 -7.60 22.35
CA GLY A 75 3.90 -8.53 22.17
C GLY A 75 2.76 -8.00 21.30
N VAL A 76 2.90 -6.83 20.67
CA VAL A 76 1.83 -6.17 19.90
C VAL A 76 1.33 -7.06 18.76
N LEU A 77 2.27 -7.64 17.98
CA LEU A 77 1.90 -8.55 16.89
C LEU A 77 1.09 -9.74 17.40
N LYS A 78 1.51 -10.33 18.52
CA LYS A 78 0.85 -11.52 19.08
C LYS A 78 -0.60 -11.20 19.44
N THR A 79 -0.81 -10.16 20.23
CA THR A 79 -2.15 -9.71 20.64
C THR A 79 -3.01 -9.36 19.43
N PHE A 80 -2.44 -8.65 18.44
CA PHE A 80 -3.17 -8.29 17.22
C PHE A 80 -3.63 -9.51 16.42
N LEU A 81 -2.74 -10.49 16.21
CA LEU A 81 -3.08 -11.71 15.46
C LEU A 81 -4.10 -12.58 16.20
N GLU A 82 -4.06 -12.62 17.54
CA GLU A 82 -5.06 -13.33 18.36
C GLU A 82 -6.46 -12.69 18.26
N GLN A 83 -6.54 -11.38 18.06
CA GLN A 83 -7.80 -10.63 18.01
C GLN A 83 -8.42 -10.53 16.62
N HIS A 84 -7.62 -10.30 15.58
CA HIS A 84 -8.13 -9.91 14.25
C HIS A 84 -7.93 -10.96 13.15
N THR A 85 -6.89 -11.81 13.26
CA THR A 85 -6.56 -12.89 12.30
C THR A 85 -6.78 -12.51 10.81
N PRO A 86 -6.08 -11.51 10.26
CA PRO A 86 -6.28 -11.04 8.89
C PRO A 86 -5.95 -12.09 7.82
N ASP A 87 -6.59 -12.02 6.65
CA ASP A 87 -6.19 -12.83 5.50
C ASP A 87 -4.92 -12.27 4.87
N ILE A 88 -4.79 -10.94 4.85
CA ILE A 88 -3.60 -10.23 4.40
C ILE A 88 -3.23 -9.17 5.44
N LEU A 89 -1.97 -9.17 5.89
CA LEU A 89 -1.40 -8.14 6.76
C LEU A 89 -0.21 -7.46 6.07
N CYS A 90 -0.29 -6.15 5.89
CA CYS A 90 0.77 -5.31 5.34
C CYS A 90 1.42 -4.49 6.46
N LEU A 91 2.74 -4.60 6.62
CA LEU A 91 3.51 -3.89 7.64
C LEU A 91 4.53 -2.94 6.99
N TYR A 92 4.55 -1.69 7.46
CA TYR A 92 5.46 -0.65 6.98
C TYR A 92 6.45 -0.22 8.06
N GLU A 93 7.54 0.42 7.63
CA GLU A 93 8.68 0.77 8.48
C GLU A 93 9.14 -0.39 9.37
N THR A 94 9.32 -1.57 8.78
CA THR A 94 9.86 -2.73 9.52
C THR A 94 11.25 -2.42 10.10
N LYS A 95 12.01 -1.52 9.47
CA LYS A 95 13.31 -0.98 9.95
C LYS A 95 14.36 -2.04 10.22
N ILE A 96 14.23 -3.18 9.57
CA ILE A 96 15.11 -4.33 9.72
C ILE A 96 15.87 -4.61 8.43
N ASP A 97 17.17 -4.87 8.56
CA ASP A 97 17.99 -5.35 7.46
C ASP A 97 17.87 -6.87 7.31
N GLN A 98 18.21 -7.34 6.11
CA GLN A 98 18.07 -8.74 5.71
C GLN A 98 18.89 -9.71 6.60
N ASP A 99 20.09 -9.33 7.01
CA ASP A 99 20.94 -10.20 7.82
C ASP A 99 20.39 -10.34 9.24
N THR A 100 19.93 -9.23 9.82
CA THR A 100 19.27 -9.22 11.13
C THR A 100 17.95 -10.01 11.10
N LEU A 101 17.15 -9.87 10.04
CA LEU A 101 15.91 -10.62 9.85
C LEU A 101 16.16 -12.15 9.93
N LEU A 102 17.18 -12.62 9.21
CA LEU A 102 17.58 -14.03 9.17
C LEU A 102 18.09 -14.51 10.53
N LYS A 103 18.98 -13.74 11.18
CA LYS A 103 19.56 -14.07 12.48
C LYS A 103 18.52 -14.14 13.60
N MET A 104 17.54 -13.24 13.61
CA MET A 104 16.50 -13.19 14.62
C MET A 104 15.43 -14.28 14.46
N ASN A 105 15.44 -15.00 13.33
CA ASN A 105 14.43 -16.00 12.99
C ASN A 105 13.00 -15.44 13.15
N ILE A 106 12.75 -14.21 12.68
CA ILE A 106 11.49 -13.47 12.92
C ILE A 106 10.25 -14.23 12.46
N LYS A 107 10.41 -15.14 11.50
CA LYS A 107 9.33 -16.04 11.06
C LYS A 107 8.61 -16.76 12.21
N LYS A 108 9.30 -17.05 13.32
CA LYS A 108 8.72 -17.78 14.47
C LYS A 108 7.61 -17.01 15.20
N TYR A 109 7.50 -15.71 14.98
CA TYR A 109 6.49 -14.86 15.64
C TYR A 109 5.16 -14.82 14.88
N PHE A 110 5.11 -15.39 13.68
CA PHE A 110 3.90 -15.47 12.87
C PHE A 110 3.43 -16.93 12.79
N PRO A 111 2.11 -17.19 12.73
CA PRO A 111 1.59 -18.52 12.48
C PRO A 111 2.17 -19.11 11.18
N LYS A 112 2.36 -20.43 11.14
CA LYS A 112 3.01 -21.11 10.01
C LYS A 112 2.22 -20.95 8.71
N GLU A 113 0.92 -20.72 8.83
CA GLU A 113 -0.06 -20.51 7.79
C GLU A 113 0.13 -19.19 7.05
N TYR A 114 0.94 -18.25 7.55
CA TYR A 114 1.20 -16.99 6.84
C TYR A 114 2.41 -17.11 5.91
N TYR A 115 2.15 -16.96 4.62
CA TYR A 115 3.16 -16.76 3.60
C TYR A 115 3.76 -15.36 3.77
N GLN A 116 5.09 -15.27 3.95
CA GLN A 116 5.74 -14.00 4.30
C GLN A 116 6.60 -13.46 3.15
N VAL A 117 6.35 -12.20 2.78
CA VAL A 117 7.13 -11.47 1.80
C VAL A 117 7.77 -10.27 2.47
N TRP A 118 9.10 -10.22 2.49
CA TRP A 118 9.86 -9.12 3.10
C TRP A 118 10.64 -8.35 2.03
N ASN A 119 10.57 -7.01 2.07
CA ASN A 119 11.38 -6.14 1.25
C ASN A 119 12.16 -5.14 2.11
N CYS A 120 13.43 -5.46 2.37
CA CYS A 120 14.33 -4.64 3.18
C CYS A 120 15.11 -3.63 2.32
N CYS A 121 15.48 -2.49 2.89
CA CYS A 121 16.33 -1.50 2.23
C CYS A 121 17.72 -2.08 1.86
N LYS A 122 18.20 -1.74 0.65
CA LYS A 122 19.45 -2.20 0.03
C LYS A 122 20.21 -1.03 -0.62
N PRO A 123 21.49 -0.79 -0.29
CA PRO A 123 22.27 -1.49 0.75
C PRO A 123 21.67 -1.27 2.16
N PRO A 124 21.99 -2.14 3.14
CA PRO A 124 21.45 -2.03 4.49
C PRO A 124 21.66 -0.65 5.10
N ARG A 125 20.56 -0.02 5.49
CA ARG A 125 20.53 1.21 6.29
C ARG A 125 19.84 0.86 7.61
N LYS A 126 20.61 0.82 8.69
CA LYS A 126 20.09 0.43 10.02
C LYS A 126 18.93 1.35 10.40
N GLY A 127 17.80 0.75 10.79
CA GLY A 127 16.64 1.51 11.25
C GLY A 127 15.88 2.25 10.15
N TYR A 128 16.06 1.92 8.88
CA TYR A 128 15.50 2.68 7.76
C TYR A 128 14.54 1.83 6.91
N SER A 129 13.32 2.34 6.74
CA SER A 129 12.32 1.82 5.78
C SER A 129 12.07 0.31 5.90
N GLY A 130 11.55 -0.31 4.86
CA GLY A 130 11.32 -1.73 4.74
C GLY A 130 9.85 -2.09 4.93
N THR A 131 9.37 -2.98 4.07
CA THR A 131 7.97 -3.41 4.02
C THR A 131 7.89 -4.93 4.16
N ALA A 132 6.77 -5.41 4.68
CA ALA A 132 6.45 -6.83 4.72
C ALA A 132 4.97 -7.06 4.45
N VAL A 133 4.64 -8.15 3.77
CA VAL A 133 3.26 -8.60 3.58
C VAL A 133 3.16 -10.07 3.99
N PHE A 134 2.12 -10.39 4.75
CA PHE A 134 1.82 -11.71 5.25
C PHE A 134 0.46 -12.14 4.70
N VAL A 135 0.39 -13.33 4.10
CA VAL A 135 -0.83 -13.84 3.47
C VAL A 135 -1.19 -15.18 4.08
N LYS A 136 -2.36 -15.29 4.70
CA LYS A 136 -2.81 -16.50 5.40
C LYS A 136 -3.30 -17.54 4.39
N GLY A 137 -2.75 -18.75 4.43
CA GLY A 137 -3.21 -19.92 3.69
C GLY A 137 -2.97 -19.90 2.17
N VAL A 138 -2.68 -18.73 1.59
CA VAL A 138 -2.55 -18.52 0.15
C VAL A 138 -1.14 -18.08 -0.23
N LYS A 139 -0.63 -18.63 -1.33
CA LYS A 139 0.63 -18.21 -1.94
C LYS A 139 0.32 -17.35 -3.17
N PRO A 140 0.80 -16.10 -3.24
CA PRO A 140 0.61 -15.25 -4.42
C PRO A 140 1.18 -15.89 -5.69
N LEU A 141 0.47 -15.72 -6.81
CA LEU A 141 0.86 -16.20 -8.14
C LEU A 141 2.19 -15.60 -8.57
N ARG A 142 2.38 -14.31 -8.30
CA ARG A 142 3.62 -13.57 -8.55
C ARG A 142 3.90 -12.58 -7.43
N ILE A 143 5.18 -12.33 -7.22
CA ILE A 143 5.70 -11.41 -6.20
C ILE A 143 6.72 -10.50 -6.87
N SER A 144 6.47 -9.20 -6.85
CA SER A 144 7.45 -8.18 -7.20
C SER A 144 7.83 -7.35 -5.98
N LYS A 145 9.08 -6.90 -5.93
CA LYS A 145 9.60 -6.02 -4.88
C LYS A 145 10.12 -4.77 -5.55
N ASP A 146 9.60 -3.64 -5.09
CA ASP A 146 9.79 -2.33 -5.70
C ASP A 146 9.34 -2.28 -7.18
N PHE A 147 9.51 -1.12 -7.81
CA PHE A 147 9.12 -0.86 -9.20
C PHE A 147 10.05 0.19 -9.83
N GLY A 148 10.15 0.18 -11.16
CA GLY A 148 10.94 1.15 -11.91
C GLY A 148 12.38 1.29 -11.39
N THR A 149 12.82 2.53 -11.20
CA THR A 149 14.14 2.88 -10.65
C THR A 149 14.16 2.85 -9.11
N HIS A 150 13.00 2.68 -8.46
CA HIS A 150 12.79 2.82 -7.02
C HIS A 150 13.13 1.55 -6.20
N ASN A 151 14.22 0.87 -6.53
CA ASN A 151 14.50 -0.52 -6.12
C ASN A 151 15.46 -0.70 -4.94
N LYS A 152 15.65 0.34 -4.13
CA LYS A 152 16.65 0.37 -3.05
C LYS A 152 16.07 0.56 -1.66
N GLU A 153 14.95 1.25 -1.53
CA GLU A 153 14.46 1.64 -0.20
C GLU A 153 13.55 0.60 0.45
N GLY A 154 13.20 -0.49 -0.26
CA GLY A 154 12.36 -1.56 0.27
C GLY A 154 10.93 -1.10 0.54
N ARG A 155 10.39 -0.29 -0.37
CA ARG A 155 9.20 0.54 -0.13
C ARG A 155 7.94 0.01 -0.80
N CYS A 156 8.05 -0.96 -1.69
CA CYS A 156 6.87 -1.55 -2.34
C CYS A 156 6.98 -3.07 -2.43
N ILE A 157 5.85 -3.74 -2.19
CA ILE A 157 5.63 -5.17 -2.48
C ILE A 157 4.35 -5.25 -3.31
N THR A 158 4.45 -5.90 -4.47
CA THR A 158 3.30 -6.19 -5.32
C THR A 158 3.07 -7.70 -5.32
N LEU A 159 1.87 -8.11 -4.93
CA LEU A 159 1.40 -9.49 -4.96
C LEU A 159 0.32 -9.64 -6.03
N GLU A 160 0.39 -10.71 -6.80
CA GLU A 160 -0.64 -11.08 -7.76
C GLU A 160 -1.46 -12.25 -7.21
N PHE A 161 -2.78 -12.08 -7.17
CA PHE A 161 -3.77 -13.14 -6.90
C PHE A 161 -4.59 -13.38 -8.17
N GLU A 162 -5.50 -14.36 -8.18
CA GLU A 162 -6.32 -14.62 -9.38
C GLU A 162 -7.24 -13.43 -9.71
N LYS A 163 -7.85 -12.84 -8.69
CA LYS A 163 -8.87 -11.80 -8.84
C LYS A 163 -8.34 -10.36 -8.82
N PHE A 164 -7.20 -10.10 -8.18
CA PHE A 164 -6.67 -8.75 -8.02
C PHE A 164 -5.14 -8.70 -7.85
N TYR A 165 -4.57 -7.51 -8.00
CA TYR A 165 -3.22 -7.19 -7.55
C TYR A 165 -3.29 -6.45 -6.22
N LEU A 166 -2.43 -6.80 -5.26
CA LEU A 166 -2.17 -5.99 -4.07
C LEU A 166 -0.85 -5.26 -4.24
N VAL A 167 -0.86 -3.94 -4.14
CA VAL A 167 0.33 -3.07 -4.16
C VAL A 167 0.45 -2.42 -2.78
N SER A 168 1.36 -2.92 -1.96
CA SER A 168 1.57 -2.46 -0.58
C SER A 168 2.79 -1.55 -0.52
N THR A 169 2.58 -0.26 -0.21
CA THR A 169 3.63 0.77 -0.27
C THR A 169 3.89 1.50 1.05
N TYR A 170 5.16 1.82 1.29
CA TYR A 170 5.59 2.87 2.21
C TYR A 170 6.18 4.02 1.40
N VAL A 171 5.36 5.03 1.11
CA VAL A 171 5.72 6.12 0.21
C VAL A 171 6.78 7.03 0.85
N PRO A 172 7.77 7.55 0.11
CA PRO A 172 8.76 8.47 0.65
C PRO A 172 8.12 9.73 1.25
N ASN A 173 8.41 10.00 2.51
CA ASN A 173 8.15 11.32 3.10
C ASN A 173 9.03 12.39 2.41
N SER A 174 8.46 13.55 2.10
CA SER A 174 9.18 14.67 1.47
C SER A 174 10.28 15.28 2.35
N GLY A 175 10.31 14.93 3.64
CA GLY A 175 11.36 15.28 4.59
C GLY A 175 11.32 16.73 5.03
N GLN A 176 11.97 17.03 6.15
CA GLN A 176 11.98 18.38 6.73
C GLN A 176 12.41 19.45 5.71
N GLY A 177 11.59 20.50 5.58
CA GLY A 177 11.80 21.57 4.61
C GLY A 177 11.59 21.11 3.16
N LEU A 178 10.78 20.07 2.94
CA LEU A 178 10.37 19.56 1.61
C LEU A 178 11.56 19.15 0.73
N LYS A 179 12.67 18.74 1.33
CA LYS A 179 13.95 18.43 0.65
C LYS A 179 13.85 17.31 -0.40
N ARG A 180 12.85 16.44 -0.28
CA ARG A 180 12.61 15.32 -1.21
C ARG A 180 11.31 15.49 -1.99
N LEU A 181 10.69 16.66 -1.98
CA LEU A 181 9.39 16.87 -2.61
C LEU A 181 9.41 16.60 -4.12
N SER A 182 10.42 17.10 -4.84
CA SER A 182 10.58 16.82 -6.28
C SER A 182 10.72 15.32 -6.53
N TYR A 183 11.59 14.61 -5.79
CA TYR A 183 11.68 13.15 -5.88
C TYR A 183 10.34 12.44 -5.59
N ARG A 184 9.59 12.92 -4.59
CA ARG A 184 8.29 12.36 -4.21
C ARG A 184 7.27 12.52 -5.35
N VAL A 185 7.10 13.72 -5.88
CA VAL A 185 6.04 14.03 -6.84
C VAL A 185 6.43 13.69 -8.29
N GLU A 186 7.61 14.14 -8.72
CA GLU A 186 8.02 14.08 -10.14
C GLU A 186 8.57 12.71 -10.54
N GLU A 187 9.13 11.96 -9.59
CA GLU A 187 9.67 10.62 -9.84
C GLU A 187 8.78 9.53 -9.23
N TRP A 188 8.66 9.50 -7.90
CA TRP A 188 8.03 8.38 -7.19
C TRP A 188 6.53 8.25 -7.51
N ASP A 189 5.74 9.29 -7.30
CA ASP A 189 4.29 9.26 -7.53
C ASP A 189 3.97 9.06 -9.02
N ALA A 190 4.72 9.72 -9.90
CA ALA A 190 4.59 9.56 -11.35
C ALA A 190 4.86 8.12 -11.82
N ASP A 191 5.93 7.49 -11.33
CA ASP A 191 6.26 6.10 -11.69
C ASP A 191 5.36 5.08 -10.97
N LEU A 192 4.88 5.38 -9.77
CA LEU A 192 3.87 4.57 -9.08
C LEU A 192 2.57 4.56 -9.89
N THR A 193 2.10 5.72 -10.35
CA THR A 193 0.90 5.83 -11.22
C THR A 193 1.03 4.92 -12.43
N LYS A 194 2.14 5.02 -13.18
CA LYS A 194 2.42 4.15 -14.34
C LYS A 194 2.46 2.68 -13.94
N HIS A 195 3.04 2.36 -12.77
CA HIS A 195 3.08 0.99 -12.28
C HIS A 195 1.69 0.43 -12.02
N LEU A 196 0.81 1.18 -11.35
CA LEU A 196 -0.57 0.78 -11.06
C LEU A 196 -1.36 0.56 -12.35
N LYS A 197 -1.30 1.51 -13.30
CA LYS A 197 -2.01 1.37 -14.60
C LYS A 197 -1.52 0.18 -15.41
N ARG A 198 -0.22 -0.06 -15.45
CA ARG A 198 0.35 -1.25 -16.11
C ARG A 198 -0.10 -2.57 -15.48
N LEU A 199 -0.46 -2.58 -14.19
CA LEU A 199 -1.04 -3.76 -13.56
C LEU A 199 -2.51 -3.93 -13.99
N GLU A 200 -3.31 -2.85 -13.99
CA GLU A 200 -4.69 -2.90 -14.49
C GLU A 200 -4.77 -3.33 -15.96
N GLU A 201 -3.84 -2.89 -16.81
CA GLU A 201 -3.73 -3.30 -18.22
C GLU A 201 -3.55 -4.81 -18.42
N LYS A 202 -3.13 -5.54 -17.38
CA LYS A 202 -3.05 -7.02 -17.41
C LYS A 202 -4.40 -7.71 -17.16
N GLY A 203 -5.47 -6.94 -16.95
CA GLY A 203 -6.84 -7.45 -16.85
C GLY A 203 -7.33 -7.76 -15.44
N LYS A 204 -6.60 -7.36 -14.39
CA LYS A 204 -7.05 -7.50 -13.00
C LYS A 204 -7.06 -6.14 -12.31
N PRO A 205 -8.07 -5.84 -11.46
CA PRO A 205 -8.07 -4.63 -10.67
C PRO A 205 -6.92 -4.61 -9.63
N VAL A 206 -6.64 -3.43 -9.10
CA VAL A 206 -5.57 -3.17 -8.15
C VAL A 206 -6.15 -2.67 -6.84
N ILE A 207 -5.66 -3.24 -5.74
CA ILE A 207 -5.75 -2.68 -4.39
C ILE A 207 -4.38 -2.11 -4.06
N TRP A 208 -4.30 -0.80 -3.87
CA TRP A 208 -3.12 -0.09 -3.40
C TRP A 208 -3.32 0.29 -1.93
N CYS A 209 -2.40 -0.13 -1.05
CA CYS A 209 -2.49 0.21 0.37
C CYS A 209 -1.17 0.66 0.98
N GLY A 210 -1.29 1.45 2.04
CA GLY A 210 -0.23 1.64 3.03
C GLY A 210 -0.06 3.07 3.51
N ASP A 211 1.10 3.33 4.12
CA ASP A 211 1.49 4.68 4.53
C ASP A 211 1.90 5.48 3.29
N LEU A 212 1.00 6.33 2.85
CA LEU A 212 1.16 7.16 1.66
C LEU A 212 1.81 8.50 1.98
N ASN A 213 2.09 8.82 3.25
CA ASN A 213 2.73 10.07 3.65
C ASN A 213 2.08 11.32 2.99
N VAL A 214 0.75 11.36 2.95
CA VAL A 214 -0.03 12.51 2.48
C VAL A 214 -1.40 12.51 3.18
N ALA A 215 -1.79 13.62 3.79
CA ALA A 215 -3.18 13.88 4.18
C ALA A 215 -3.85 14.59 3.00
N HIS A 216 -4.87 13.97 2.41
CA HIS A 216 -5.40 14.40 1.12
C HIS A 216 -6.16 15.72 1.23
N GLU A 217 -7.11 15.79 2.15
CA GLU A 217 -7.96 16.98 2.34
C GLU A 217 -7.82 17.61 3.73
N GLU A 218 -8.33 18.82 3.90
CA GLU A 218 -8.25 19.52 5.21
C GLU A 218 -8.91 18.75 6.36
N ILE A 219 -9.91 17.91 6.06
CA ILE A 219 -10.53 17.01 7.04
C ILE A 219 -9.59 15.89 7.51
N ASP A 220 -8.55 15.59 6.73
CA ASP A 220 -7.60 14.51 6.99
C ASP A 220 -6.45 14.93 7.93
N ILE A 221 -6.47 16.16 8.44
CA ILE A 221 -5.38 16.68 9.28
C ILE A 221 -5.88 17.64 10.36
N HIS A 222 -5.23 17.62 11.52
CA HIS A 222 -5.36 18.68 12.52
C HIS A 222 -4.61 19.95 12.08
N ASP A 223 -5.24 21.13 12.23
CA ASP A 223 -4.64 22.43 11.87
C ASP A 223 -4.10 22.48 10.41
N PRO A 224 -4.97 22.37 9.39
CA PRO A 224 -4.55 22.40 8.00
C PRO A 224 -3.80 23.69 7.62
N ILE A 225 -4.19 24.82 8.21
CA ILE A 225 -3.57 26.13 7.96
C ILE A 225 -2.12 26.14 8.44
N GLY A 226 -1.86 25.71 9.69
CA GLY A 226 -0.52 25.64 10.24
C GLY A 226 0.37 24.57 9.61
N ASN A 227 -0.23 23.55 8.99
CA ASN A 227 0.50 22.43 8.38
C ASN A 227 0.69 22.53 6.86
N LYS A 228 0.18 23.59 6.20
CA LYS A 228 0.25 23.73 4.73
C LYS A 228 1.66 23.63 4.12
N SER A 229 2.71 23.95 4.88
CA SER A 229 4.10 23.85 4.42
C SER A 229 4.84 22.64 5.00
N ASN A 230 4.15 21.75 5.72
CA ASN A 230 4.74 20.56 6.31
C ASN A 230 4.69 19.37 5.32
N PRO A 231 5.73 18.51 5.33
CA PRO A 231 5.73 17.28 4.54
C PRO A 231 4.54 16.39 4.89
N GLY A 232 3.84 15.92 3.87
CA GLY A 232 2.59 15.18 3.98
C GLY A 232 1.33 16.05 3.86
N PHE A 233 1.44 17.38 3.78
CA PHE A 233 0.29 18.26 3.55
C PHE A 233 0.60 19.45 2.63
N SER A 234 1.70 19.38 1.87
CA SER A 234 1.99 20.39 0.84
C SER A 234 0.96 20.33 -0.29
N ASP A 235 0.72 21.48 -0.95
CA ASP A 235 -0.21 21.56 -2.09
C ASP A 235 0.22 20.61 -3.21
N GLU A 236 1.52 20.42 -3.42
CA GLU A 236 2.09 19.51 -4.43
C GLU A 236 1.83 18.04 -4.09
N GLU A 237 2.00 17.61 -2.84
CA GLU A 237 1.70 16.23 -2.41
C GLU A 237 0.21 15.92 -2.56
N ARG A 238 -0.66 16.84 -2.11
CA ARG A 238 -2.12 16.69 -2.21
C ARG A 238 -2.59 16.64 -3.65
N LYS A 239 -2.06 17.51 -4.51
CA LYS A 239 -2.36 17.52 -5.95
C LYS A 239 -1.84 16.24 -6.62
N SER A 240 -0.63 15.79 -6.26
CA SER A 240 -0.06 14.54 -6.78
C SER A 240 -0.97 13.35 -6.47
N PHE A 241 -1.44 13.24 -5.23
CA PHE A 241 -2.37 12.17 -4.84
C PHE A 241 -3.73 12.28 -5.56
N SER A 242 -4.27 13.49 -5.69
CA SER A 242 -5.51 13.73 -6.47
C SER A 242 -5.37 13.27 -7.92
N ASN A 243 -4.25 13.60 -8.58
CA ASN A 243 -3.97 13.16 -9.94
C ASN A 243 -3.93 11.64 -10.07
N ILE A 244 -3.43 10.92 -9.05
CA ILE A 244 -3.45 9.45 -9.03
C ILE A 244 -4.90 8.95 -8.96
N LEU A 245 -5.71 9.48 -8.03
CA LEU A 245 -7.11 9.08 -7.88
C LEU A 245 -7.91 9.31 -9.18
N GLU A 246 -7.67 10.42 -9.86
CA GLU A 246 -8.29 10.75 -11.16
C GLU A 246 -7.98 9.72 -12.27
N GLN A 247 -6.95 8.87 -12.13
CA GLN A 247 -6.67 7.78 -13.07
C GLN A 247 -7.59 6.56 -12.94
N GLY A 248 -8.69 6.69 -12.21
CA GLY A 248 -9.68 5.62 -11.99
C GLY A 248 -9.47 4.85 -10.69
N PHE A 249 -8.86 5.48 -9.69
CA PHE A 249 -8.67 4.92 -8.35
C PHE A 249 -9.55 5.64 -7.32
N VAL A 250 -9.94 4.93 -6.27
CA VAL A 250 -10.88 5.42 -5.25
C VAL A 250 -10.30 5.20 -3.87
N ASP A 251 -10.19 6.28 -3.07
CA ASP A 251 -9.95 6.19 -1.62
C ASP A 251 -11.17 5.57 -0.94
N THR A 252 -11.01 4.34 -0.44
CA THR A 252 -12.14 3.55 0.06
C THR A 252 -12.72 4.11 1.35
N PHE A 253 -11.86 4.63 2.25
CA PHE A 253 -12.31 5.21 3.51
C PHE A 253 -13.15 6.44 3.24
N ARG A 254 -12.66 7.36 2.39
CA ARG A 254 -13.40 8.60 2.08
C ARG A 254 -14.66 8.33 1.26
N HIS A 255 -14.68 7.29 0.42
CA HIS A 255 -15.87 6.88 -0.31
C HIS A 255 -17.00 6.42 0.63
N LEU A 256 -16.69 5.62 1.64
CA LEU A 256 -17.67 5.10 2.60
C LEU A 256 -18.00 6.10 3.72
N ASN A 257 -17.03 6.90 4.12
CA ASN A 257 -17.11 7.83 5.25
C ASN A 257 -16.79 9.28 4.83
N PRO A 258 -17.62 9.90 3.95
CA PRO A 258 -17.28 11.16 3.28
C PRO A 258 -17.04 12.33 4.23
N THR A 259 -17.73 12.37 5.36
CA THR A 259 -17.68 13.47 6.34
C THR A 259 -16.97 13.10 7.64
N GLU A 260 -16.48 11.87 7.77
CA GLU A 260 -15.84 11.44 9.01
C GLU A 260 -14.44 12.03 9.14
N LYS A 261 -14.14 12.55 10.32
CA LYS A 261 -12.85 13.10 10.68
C LYS A 261 -12.12 12.12 11.60
N LYS A 262 -11.22 11.34 11.00
CA LYS A 262 -10.47 10.27 11.67
C LYS A 262 -9.05 10.21 11.12
N TYR A 263 -8.09 9.84 11.96
CA TYR A 263 -6.66 9.94 11.66
C TYR A 263 -5.96 8.60 11.85
N THR A 264 -4.80 8.44 11.22
CA THR A 264 -4.01 7.20 11.29
C THR A 264 -2.65 7.41 11.92
N TYR A 265 -2.19 8.66 12.07
CA TYR A 265 -0.86 9.03 12.58
C TYR A 265 -0.93 10.16 13.61
N TRP A 266 -0.11 10.05 14.66
CA TRP A 266 0.10 11.11 15.65
C TRP A 266 1.57 11.20 16.05
N SER A 267 2.11 12.42 16.05
CA SER A 267 3.51 12.63 16.42
C SER A 267 3.77 12.30 17.89
N VAL A 268 4.55 11.23 18.13
CA VAL A 268 4.98 10.83 19.49
C VAL A 268 5.84 11.90 20.17
N ARG A 269 6.69 12.61 19.41
CA ARG A 269 7.57 13.67 19.96
C ARG A 269 6.78 14.82 20.60
N LYS A 270 5.58 15.07 20.10
CA LYS A 270 4.68 16.12 20.56
C LYS A 270 3.52 15.57 21.41
N ASN A 271 3.48 14.25 21.66
CA ASN A 271 2.41 13.55 22.38
C ASN A 271 0.98 13.82 21.84
N LEU A 272 0.86 13.97 20.51
CA LEU A 272 -0.37 14.46 19.87
C LEU A 272 -1.54 13.47 19.85
N ARG A 273 -1.29 12.19 20.18
CA ARG A 273 -2.38 11.20 20.25
C ARG A 273 -3.35 11.49 21.38
N SER A 274 -2.86 12.06 22.48
CA SER A 274 -3.69 12.40 23.65
C SER A 274 -4.67 13.56 23.41
N THR A 275 -4.34 14.47 22.49
CA THR A 275 -5.18 15.60 22.06
C THR A 275 -5.92 15.33 20.75
N ASN A 276 -5.70 14.14 20.16
CA ASN A 276 -6.16 13.79 18.82
C ASN A 276 -5.73 14.77 17.72
N ASP A 277 -4.53 15.34 17.83
CA ASP A 277 -3.96 16.23 16.79
C ASP A 277 -3.26 15.37 15.73
N GLY A 278 -4.06 14.60 15.00
CA GLY A 278 -3.62 13.56 14.08
C GLY A 278 -3.68 13.93 12.60
N TRP A 279 -3.16 13.01 11.79
CA TRP A 279 -3.14 13.06 10.32
C TRP A 279 -3.62 11.71 9.78
N ARG A 280 -4.44 11.68 8.73
CA ARG A 280 -4.77 10.47 7.97
C ARG A 280 -3.81 10.35 6.81
N ILE A 281 -2.82 9.46 6.95
CA ILE A 281 -1.77 9.25 5.95
C ILE A 281 -1.63 7.79 5.52
N ASP A 282 -2.45 6.90 6.07
CA ASP A 282 -2.53 5.49 5.71
C ASP A 282 -3.85 5.23 4.96
N TYR A 283 -3.78 4.53 3.83
CA TYR A 283 -4.91 4.38 2.91
C TYR A 283 -5.09 2.96 2.41
N PHE A 284 -6.35 2.64 2.09
CA PHE A 284 -6.70 1.71 1.04
C PHE A 284 -7.26 2.50 -0.14
N VAL A 285 -6.73 2.21 -1.32
CA VAL A 285 -7.14 2.80 -2.59
C VAL A 285 -7.37 1.66 -3.57
N THR A 286 -8.52 1.60 -4.22
CA THR A 286 -8.83 0.50 -5.16
C THR A 286 -9.05 1.03 -6.57
N SER A 287 -8.86 0.18 -7.57
CA SER A 287 -9.48 0.39 -8.88
C SER A 287 -10.97 0.68 -8.69
N LYS A 288 -11.51 1.63 -9.46
CA LYS A 288 -12.93 1.99 -9.38
C LYS A 288 -13.86 0.79 -9.60
N SER A 289 -13.46 -0.18 -10.42
CA SER A 289 -14.23 -1.41 -10.69
C SER A 289 -14.40 -2.32 -9.46
N MET A 290 -13.63 -2.12 -8.39
CA MET A 290 -13.74 -2.89 -7.16
C MET A 290 -14.53 -2.18 -6.06
N ILE A 291 -14.97 -0.94 -6.25
CA ILE A 291 -15.53 -0.17 -5.13
C ILE A 291 -16.80 -0.83 -4.53
N ASP A 292 -17.64 -1.44 -5.37
CA ASP A 292 -18.84 -2.17 -4.93
C ASP A 292 -18.52 -3.48 -4.17
N GLN A 293 -17.27 -3.96 -4.25
CA GLN A 293 -16.78 -5.12 -3.49
C GLN A 293 -16.25 -4.72 -2.11
N VAL A 294 -16.02 -3.42 -1.87
CA VAL A 294 -15.54 -2.92 -0.58
C VAL A 294 -16.73 -2.82 0.37
N ILE A 295 -16.79 -3.74 1.33
CA ILE A 295 -17.87 -3.80 2.32
C ILE A 295 -17.61 -2.81 3.46
N GLN A 296 -16.36 -2.73 3.92
CA GLN A 296 -15.93 -1.82 4.98
C GLN A 296 -14.51 -1.31 4.72
N SER A 297 -14.24 -0.09 5.18
CA SER A 297 -12.90 0.48 5.23
C SER A 297 -12.78 1.30 6.51
N GLU A 298 -11.98 0.82 7.45
CA GLU A 298 -11.97 1.27 8.84
C GLU A 298 -10.58 1.74 9.28
N ILE A 299 -10.58 2.71 10.19
CA ILE A 299 -9.40 3.19 10.89
C ILE A 299 -9.56 2.80 12.36
N HIS A 300 -8.55 2.15 12.96
CA HIS A 300 -8.64 1.60 14.32
C HIS A 300 -7.78 2.42 15.29
N ASP A 301 -8.13 3.69 15.50
CA ASP A 301 -7.37 4.68 16.26
C ASP A 301 -7.27 4.39 17.77
N GLU A 302 -8.04 3.42 18.26
CA GLU A 302 -7.92 2.83 19.59
C GLU A 302 -6.76 1.82 19.70
N ILE A 303 -6.32 1.20 18.59
CA ILE A 303 -5.25 0.20 18.62
C ILE A 303 -3.88 0.88 18.73
N LEU A 304 -3.19 0.60 19.84
CA LEU A 304 -1.87 1.13 20.16
C LEU A 304 -0.75 0.18 19.70
N GLY A 305 0.46 0.73 19.57
CA GLY A 305 1.66 -0.07 19.28
C GLY A 305 2.72 0.67 18.47
N SER A 306 2.26 1.66 17.70
CA SER A 306 3.06 2.54 16.84
C SER A 306 2.56 3.99 16.99
N ASP A 307 3.30 4.94 16.41
CA ASP A 307 2.81 6.30 16.15
C ASP A 307 1.72 6.35 15.08
N HIS A 308 1.52 5.23 14.36
CA HIS A 308 0.34 4.97 13.56
C HIS A 308 -0.61 3.97 14.23
N CYS A 309 -1.89 4.01 13.86
CA CYS A 309 -2.84 2.94 14.10
C CYS A 309 -3.02 2.09 12.82
N PRO A 310 -3.50 0.84 12.94
CA PRO A 310 -3.81 0.04 11.77
C PRO A 310 -5.09 0.52 11.08
N ILE A 311 -5.18 0.24 9.78
CA ILE A 311 -6.39 0.37 8.97
C ILE A 311 -6.79 -1.00 8.44
N SER A 312 -8.08 -1.20 8.19
CA SER A 312 -8.58 -2.44 7.59
C SER A 312 -9.53 -2.18 6.42
N MET A 313 -9.64 -3.17 5.55
CA MET A 313 -10.61 -3.22 4.48
C MET A 313 -11.15 -4.64 4.35
N ASP A 314 -12.47 -4.76 4.35
CA ASP A 314 -13.17 -6.02 4.13
C ASP A 314 -13.74 -6.00 2.70
N LEU A 315 -13.39 -7.03 1.93
CA LEU A 315 -13.76 -7.20 0.54
C LEU A 315 -14.63 -8.43 0.34
N LYS A 316 -15.65 -8.35 -0.52
CA LYS A 316 -16.40 -9.50 -1.03
C LYS A 316 -16.13 -9.67 -2.52
N LEU A 317 -15.30 -10.66 -2.89
CA LEU A 317 -14.76 -10.81 -4.25
C LEU A 317 -15.82 -11.23 -5.30
N GLU A 318 -16.90 -11.88 -4.88
CA GLU A 318 -18.06 -12.21 -5.71
C GLU A 318 -19.30 -11.60 -5.05
N PRO A 319 -19.69 -10.36 -5.43
CA PRO A 319 -20.94 -9.81 -4.93
C PRO A 319 -22.11 -10.67 -5.44
N GLU A 320 -23.10 -10.92 -4.59
CA GLU A 320 -24.31 -11.66 -4.98
C GLU A 320 -24.86 -11.04 -6.27
N ARG A 321 -24.95 -11.83 -7.34
CA ARG A 321 -25.68 -11.41 -8.52
C ARG A 321 -27.10 -11.11 -8.05
N LYS A 322 -27.50 -9.84 -8.08
CA LYS A 322 -28.92 -9.50 -7.98
C LYS A 322 -29.61 -10.21 -9.13
N SER A 323 -30.25 -11.35 -8.85
CA SER A 323 -31.18 -11.97 -9.78
C SER A 323 -32.29 -10.96 -10.00
N PHE A 324 -32.27 -10.27 -11.14
CA PHE A 324 -33.49 -9.69 -11.66
C PHE A 324 -34.40 -10.89 -11.94
N ASN A 325 -35.33 -11.18 -11.02
CA ASN A 325 -36.47 -12.01 -11.33
C ASN A 325 -37.28 -11.26 -12.38
N SER A 326 -37.06 -11.63 -13.64
CA SER A 326 -38.00 -11.34 -14.73
C SER A 326 -39.12 -12.36 -14.66
N ASP A 327 -39.93 -12.31 -13.60
CA ASP A 327 -41.14 -13.11 -13.47
C ASP A 327 -42.16 -12.28 -12.69
N GLU A 328 -42.77 -11.31 -13.36
CA GLU A 328 -44.17 -10.99 -13.10
C GLU A 328 -44.97 -11.37 -14.34
N ASN A 329 -45.88 -12.30 -14.08
CA ASN A 329 -46.66 -13.07 -15.03
C ASN A 329 -47.70 -12.24 -15.77
N GLN A 330 -47.99 -12.77 -16.95
CA GLN A 330 -49.26 -12.69 -17.66
C GLN A 330 -50.44 -12.84 -16.70
N ASP A 331 -51.38 -11.90 -16.76
CA ASP A 331 -52.81 -12.17 -16.62
C ASP A 331 -53.54 -11.30 -17.65
N GLU A 332 -54.06 -11.95 -18.69
CA GLU A 332 -55.11 -11.40 -19.55
C GLU A 332 -56.43 -11.47 -18.77
N ASP A 333 -57.12 -10.35 -18.58
CA ASP A 333 -58.59 -10.34 -18.73
C ASP A 333 -59.17 -8.92 -18.93
N SER A 334 -59.78 -8.77 -20.12
CA SER A 334 -60.99 -8.00 -20.47
C SER A 334 -61.31 -6.64 -19.82
N HIS A 335 -61.14 -5.54 -20.59
CA HIS A 335 -62.25 -4.79 -21.24
C HIS A 335 -61.77 -3.46 -21.87
N PRO A 336 -62.37 -3.00 -22.99
CA PRO A 336 -61.85 -1.90 -23.80
C PRO A 336 -62.54 -0.57 -23.47
N VAL A 337 -61.78 0.52 -23.28
CA VAL A 337 -62.34 1.87 -23.37
C VAL A 337 -61.38 2.85 -24.04
N SER A 338 -61.79 3.23 -25.25
CA SER A 338 -61.71 4.56 -25.87
C SER A 338 -60.35 5.24 -26.07
N SER A 339 -60.01 5.36 -27.35
CA SER A 339 -59.25 6.45 -27.94
C SER A 339 -59.59 7.83 -27.36
N LEU A 340 -58.58 8.61 -26.99
CA LEU A 340 -58.64 10.07 -27.08
C LEU A 340 -57.29 10.66 -27.49
N ILE A 341 -57.32 11.14 -28.72
CA ILE A 341 -56.38 11.99 -29.45
C ILE A 341 -55.84 13.11 -28.55
N LEU A 342 -54.51 13.21 -28.44
CA LEU A 342 -53.82 14.43 -28.02
C LEU A 342 -53.92 15.47 -29.16
N LYS A 343 -54.71 16.51 -28.96
CA LYS A 343 -54.56 17.77 -29.69
C LYS A 343 -53.88 18.77 -28.75
N PHE A 344 -52.70 19.21 -29.14
CA PHE A 344 -52.13 20.49 -28.75
C PHE A 344 -53.06 21.62 -29.21
N ASP A 345 -53.33 22.59 -28.34
CA ASP A 345 -53.53 23.96 -28.79
C ASP A 345 -53.07 24.96 -27.72
N GLU A 346 -52.18 25.84 -28.14
CA GLU A 346 -51.62 26.97 -27.42
C GLU A 346 -52.64 28.10 -27.46
N SER A 347 -53.26 28.46 -26.35
CA SER A 347 -53.84 29.80 -26.27
C SER A 347 -53.92 30.33 -24.83
N LYS A 348 -53.43 31.57 -24.70
CA LYS A 348 -53.73 32.58 -23.69
C LYS A 348 -52.90 32.56 -22.39
N PHE A 349 -51.70 33.12 -22.54
CA PHE A 349 -51.32 34.27 -21.71
C PHE A 349 -52.43 35.34 -21.82
N GLU A 350 -53.04 35.70 -20.71
CA GLU A 350 -53.45 37.08 -20.46
C GLU A 350 -53.63 37.31 -18.96
N ASP A 351 -52.79 38.23 -18.50
CA ASP A 351 -52.81 39.08 -17.32
C ASP A 351 -54.21 39.38 -16.76
N ASN A 352 -54.37 39.32 -15.44
CA ASN A 352 -55.17 40.32 -14.73
C ASN A 352 -54.83 40.40 -13.24
N SER A 353 -54.47 41.62 -12.90
CA SER A 353 -54.37 42.24 -11.59
C SER A 353 -55.71 42.32 -10.85
N ASP A 354 -55.61 42.61 -9.55
CA ASP A 354 -56.64 43.06 -8.60
C ASP A 354 -57.57 42.01 -7.96
N LYS A 355 -57.16 41.55 -6.76
CA LYS A 355 -57.80 41.96 -5.48
C LYS A 355 -56.98 41.56 -4.26
#